data_AF-A0A6A5Z827-F1
#
_entry.id   AF-A0A6A5Z827-F1
#
_cell.length_a   1.000
_cell.length_b   1.000
_cell.length_c   1.000
_cell.angle_alpha   90.00
_cell.angle_beta   90.00
_cell.angle_gamma   90.00
#
_symmetry.space_group_name_H-M   'P 1'
#
loop_
_entity.id
_entity.type
_entity.pdbx_description
1 polymer ?
#
loop_
_entity_poly.entity_id
_entity_poly.type
_entity_poly.pdbx_seq_one_letter_code
_entity_poly.pdbx_strand_id
1 'polypeptide(L)'
;MNSDHRKVELQSPADLAFLTTQIRSAAAQKLDLHLPPVTNSSEPDELRQKVSELVDTFVAQVVGGMRHNISINGMDVVAEEGSEQVGVGAEVEKEEFEAYDEALRAKLADMSRRRDQLISQISKHRRTTPAAAAERFKQSWEKETETLMRAAEEQERVAGKIGGDDVVAVEALKRQEEVVRNWERAVEGLGVLKGGLPETRARLERAGGVVAYLEGKETSMAS
;
A
#
# COMPACT_ATOMS: atom_id res chain seq x y z
N MET A 1 59.32 -2.84 -25.20
CA MET A 1 59.41 -3.54 -23.91
C MET A 1 58.62 -4.82 -24.09
N ASN A 2 59.30 -5.96 -24.25
CA ASN A 2 58.63 -7.24 -24.48
C ASN A 2 57.98 -7.65 -23.17
N SER A 3 56.66 -7.49 -23.09
CA SER A 3 55.84 -7.91 -21.96
C SER A 3 55.54 -9.42 -21.99
N ASP A 4 56.51 -10.23 -22.43
CA ASP A 4 56.35 -11.67 -22.59
C ASP A 4 56.56 -12.37 -21.26
N HIS A 5 55.61 -12.18 -20.35
CA HIS A 5 55.49 -13.03 -19.18
C HIS A 5 55.14 -14.44 -19.69
N ARG A 6 55.80 -15.45 -19.12
CA ARG A 6 55.55 -16.84 -19.49
C ARG A 6 54.07 -17.18 -19.25
N LYS A 7 53.38 -17.64 -20.29
CA LYS A 7 52.00 -18.15 -20.17
C LYS A 7 51.96 -19.35 -19.23
N VAL A 8 50.83 -19.51 -18.55
CA VAL A 8 50.60 -20.64 -17.65
C VAL A 8 50.20 -21.85 -18.49
N GLU A 9 51.02 -22.90 -18.47
CA GLU A 9 50.75 -24.14 -19.20
C GLU A 9 49.82 -25.05 -18.39
N LEU A 10 48.69 -25.42 -18.98
CA LEU A 10 47.78 -26.44 -18.48
C LEU A 10 47.99 -27.76 -19.23
N GLN A 11 47.79 -28.87 -18.53
CA GLN A 11 47.96 -30.22 -19.10
C GLN A 11 46.76 -30.60 -19.99
N SER A 12 45.56 -30.11 -19.64
CA SER A 12 44.33 -30.43 -20.35
C SER A 12 43.30 -29.30 -20.32
N PRO A 13 42.33 -29.28 -21.26
CA PRO A 13 41.17 -28.39 -21.19
C PRO A 13 40.31 -28.60 -19.93
N ALA A 14 40.29 -29.83 -19.39
CA ALA A 14 39.57 -30.15 -18.16
C ALA A 14 40.13 -29.37 -16.95
N ASP A 15 41.42 -29.07 -16.93
CA ASP A 15 42.04 -28.27 -15.86
C ASP A 15 41.53 -26.82 -15.90
N LEU A 16 41.33 -26.27 -17.10
CA LEU A 16 40.76 -24.94 -17.27
C LEU A 16 39.31 -24.92 -16.76
N ALA A 17 38.51 -25.91 -17.16
CA ALA A 17 37.14 -26.04 -16.67
C ALA A 17 37.10 -26.15 -15.13
N PHE A 18 37.97 -26.99 -14.55
CA PHE A 18 38.10 -27.13 -13.11
C PHE A 18 38.44 -25.80 -12.41
N LEU A 19 39.41 -25.04 -12.94
CA LEU A 19 39.76 -23.72 -12.41
C LEU A 19 38.59 -22.74 -12.48
N THR A 20 37.85 -22.71 -13.59
CA THR A 20 36.68 -21.83 -13.71
C THR A 20 35.58 -22.19 -12.71
N THR A 21 35.33 -23.48 -12.49
CA THR A 21 34.36 -23.97 -11.50
C THR A 21 34.81 -23.65 -10.08
N GLN A 22 36.09 -23.83 -9.77
CA GLN A 22 36.68 -23.45 -8.47
C GLN A 22 36.53 -21.95 -8.19
N ILE A 23 36.85 -21.09 -9.17
CA ILE A 23 36.71 -19.63 -9.01
C ILE A 23 35.25 -19.26 -8.76
N ARG A 24 34.32 -19.80 -9.56
CA ARG A 24 32.88 -19.55 -9.38
C ARG A 24 32.38 -20.04 -8.03
N SER A 25 32.77 -21.25 -7.61
CA SER A 25 32.39 -21.82 -6.32
C SER A 25 32.94 -20.99 -5.15
N ALA A 26 34.20 -20.58 -5.22
CA ALA A 26 34.81 -19.73 -4.20
C ALA A 26 34.16 -18.34 -4.13
N ALA A 27 33.78 -17.78 -5.28
CA ALA A 27 33.04 -16.52 -5.33
C ALA A 27 31.64 -16.66 -4.69
N ALA A 28 30.91 -17.72 -5.01
CA ALA A 28 29.62 -18.02 -4.42
C ALA A 28 29.72 -18.24 -2.90
N GLN A 29 30.71 -19.00 -2.43
CA GLN A 29 30.95 -19.20 -1.00
C GLN A 29 31.24 -17.89 -0.26
N LYS A 30 32.03 -17.00 -0.87
CA LYS A 30 32.28 -15.67 -0.29
C LYS A 30 31.04 -14.79 -0.29
N LEU A 31 30.23 -14.86 -1.35
CA LEU A 31 28.95 -14.15 -1.40
C LEU A 31 28.03 -14.66 -0.29
N ASP A 32 27.89 -15.97 -0.13
CA ASP A 32 27.04 -16.56 0.91
C ASP A 32 27.56 -16.29 2.33
N LEU A 33 28.88 -16.18 2.51
CA LEU A 33 29.46 -15.81 3.80
C LEU A 33 29.13 -14.36 4.21
N HIS A 34 29.19 -13.43 3.25
CA HIS A 34 29.03 -12.00 3.53
C HIS A 34 27.58 -11.50 3.37
N LEU A 35 26.82 -12.09 2.44
CA LEU A 35 25.40 -11.87 2.17
C LEU A 35 24.66 -13.23 2.20
N PRO A 36 24.43 -13.79 3.40
CA PRO A 36 23.75 -15.06 3.55
C PRO A 36 22.32 -14.99 2.99
N PRO A 37 21.82 -16.07 2.37
CA PRO A 37 20.47 -16.09 1.81
C PRO A 37 19.43 -15.97 2.93
N VAL A 38 18.60 -14.93 2.87
CA VAL A 38 17.46 -14.76 3.76
C VAL A 38 16.31 -15.67 3.31
N THR A 39 16.10 -16.77 4.03
CA THR A 39 15.06 -17.76 3.71
C THR A 39 13.67 -17.40 4.25
N ASN A 40 13.58 -16.36 5.10
CA ASN A 40 12.38 -16.01 5.87
C ASN A 40 11.71 -14.70 5.44
N SER A 41 12.22 -13.99 4.44
CA SER A 41 11.57 -12.79 3.91
C SER A 41 10.61 -13.16 2.78
N SER A 42 9.37 -12.66 2.84
CA SER A 42 8.40 -12.77 1.75
C SER A 42 8.83 -11.99 0.50
N GLU A 43 9.87 -11.15 0.62
CA GLU A 43 10.40 -10.31 -0.44
C GLU A 43 11.81 -10.80 -0.84
N PRO A 44 12.12 -10.83 -2.15
CA PRO A 44 13.44 -11.20 -2.65
C PRO A 44 14.47 -10.13 -2.25
N ASP A 45 15.65 -10.57 -1.81
CA ASP A 45 16.76 -9.67 -1.44
C ASP A 45 17.39 -9.03 -2.68
N GLU A 46 16.90 -7.84 -3.04
CA GLU A 46 17.38 -7.07 -4.20
C GLU A 46 18.87 -6.75 -4.13
N LEU A 47 19.41 -6.51 -2.92
CA LEU A 47 20.81 -6.17 -2.75
C LEU A 47 21.67 -7.39 -3.05
N ARG A 48 21.31 -8.55 -2.50
CA ARG A 48 22.00 -9.81 -2.79
C ARG A 48 21.95 -10.16 -4.27
N GLN A 49 20.81 -9.94 -4.92
CA GLN A 49 20.69 -10.19 -6.36
C GLN A 49 21.63 -9.31 -7.19
N LYS A 50 21.66 -7.99 -6.94
CA LYS A 50 22.54 -7.05 -7.64
C LYS A 50 24.03 -7.35 -7.39
N VAL A 51 24.38 -7.71 -6.17
CA VAL A 51 25.77 -8.08 -5.81
C VAL A 51 26.15 -9.39 -6.50
N SER A 52 25.26 -10.38 -6.54
CA SER A 52 25.48 -11.63 -7.27
C SER A 52 25.77 -11.37 -8.74
N GLU A 53 24.93 -10.59 -9.41
CA GLU A 53 25.10 -10.24 -10.82
C GLU A 53 26.44 -9.54 -11.10
N LEU A 54 26.84 -8.61 -10.22
CA LEU A 54 28.11 -7.91 -10.33
C LEU A 54 29.31 -8.86 -10.13
N VAL A 55 29.23 -9.77 -9.16
CA VAL A 55 30.26 -10.78 -8.90
C VAL A 55 30.37 -11.75 -10.07
N ASP A 56 29.24 -12.21 -10.62
CA ASP A 56 29.22 -13.10 -11.77
C ASP A 56 29.84 -12.44 -13.02
N THR A 57 29.51 -11.17 -13.26
CA THR A 57 30.11 -10.37 -14.33
C THR A 57 31.61 -10.20 -14.13
N PHE A 58 32.05 -9.90 -12.91
CA PHE A 58 33.46 -9.77 -12.58
C PHE A 58 34.21 -11.09 -12.77
N VAL A 59 33.66 -12.22 -12.30
CA VAL A 59 34.25 -13.55 -12.49
C VAL A 59 34.35 -13.88 -13.97
N ALA A 60 33.32 -13.55 -14.78
CA ALA A 60 33.36 -13.74 -16.23
C ALA A 60 34.49 -12.93 -16.89
N GLN A 61 34.68 -11.67 -16.50
CA GLN A 61 35.78 -10.84 -16.99
C GLN A 61 37.15 -11.39 -16.59
N VAL A 62 37.30 -11.85 -15.34
CA VAL A 62 38.55 -12.47 -14.86
C VAL A 62 38.85 -13.75 -15.63
N VAL A 63 37.88 -14.64 -15.79
CA VAL A 63 38.03 -15.88 -16.57
C VAL A 63 38.38 -15.56 -18.02
N GLY A 64 37.72 -14.57 -18.64
CA GLY A 64 38.03 -14.10 -19.98
C GLY A 64 39.46 -13.57 -20.11
N GLY A 65 39.90 -12.73 -19.18
CA GLY A 65 41.27 -12.19 -19.16
C GLY A 65 42.33 -13.26 -18.86
N MET A 66 42.00 -14.27 -18.04
CA MET A 66 42.88 -15.40 -17.75
C MET A 66 43.13 -16.26 -19.00
N ARG A 67 42.13 -16.46 -19.86
CA ARG A 67 42.26 -17.27 -21.08
C ARG A 67 43.40 -16.77 -21.99
N HIS A 68 43.64 -15.47 -22.05
CA HIS A 68 44.73 -14.86 -22.84
C HIS A 68 46.15 -15.17 -22.31
N ASN A 69 46.26 -15.54 -21.03
CA ASN A 69 47.53 -15.81 -20.35
C ASN A 69 47.76 -17.31 -20.07
N ILE A 70 46.87 -18.17 -20.56
CA ILE A 70 46.90 -19.62 -20.38
C ILE A 70 47.15 -20.28 -21.73
N SER A 71 48.01 -21.28 -21.76
CA SER A 71 48.19 -22.18 -22.89
C SER A 71 47.93 -23.62 -22.46
N ILE A 72 47.40 -24.43 -23.37
CA ILE A 72 47.15 -25.85 -23.14
C ILE A 72 48.10 -26.61 -24.04
N ASN A 73 49.09 -27.31 -23.45
CA ASN A 73 50.13 -28.03 -24.18
C ASN A 73 50.82 -27.16 -25.26
N GLY A 74 51.12 -25.89 -24.94
CA GLY A 74 51.76 -24.95 -25.86
C GLY A 74 50.85 -24.33 -26.93
N MET A 75 49.55 -24.63 -26.94
CA MET A 75 48.56 -23.96 -27.80
C MET A 75 47.82 -22.87 -27.03
N ASP A 76 47.59 -21.72 -27.66
CA ASP A 76 46.83 -20.64 -27.06
C ASP A 76 45.34 -20.99 -27.01
N VAL A 77 44.67 -20.64 -25.90
CA VAL A 77 43.24 -20.92 -25.72
C VAL A 77 42.38 -19.93 -26.51
N VAL A 78 42.92 -18.75 -26.81
CA VAL A 78 42.24 -17.71 -27.57
C VAL A 78 42.77 -17.75 -29.00
N ALA A 79 42.06 -18.45 -29.89
CA ALA A 79 42.33 -18.33 -31.32
C ALA A 79 42.04 -16.87 -31.73
N GLU A 80 43.00 -16.22 -32.38
CA GLU A 80 42.83 -14.85 -32.87
C GLU A 80 41.52 -14.72 -33.66
N GLU A 81 40.85 -13.57 -33.49
CA GLU A 81 39.63 -13.16 -34.19
C GLU A 81 39.88 -13.03 -35.71
N GLY A 82 40.11 -14.14 -36.40
CA GLY A 82 40.49 -14.17 -37.81
C GLY A 82 40.98 -15.50 -38.35
N SER A 83 41.28 -16.51 -37.53
CA SER A 83 41.64 -17.83 -38.05
C SER A 83 40.43 -18.78 -38.08
N GLU A 84 40.00 -19.14 -39.28
CA GLU A 84 39.09 -20.26 -39.52
C GLU A 84 39.60 -21.52 -38.81
N GLN A 85 38.90 -21.88 -37.73
CA GLN A 85 38.63 -23.24 -37.25
C GLN A 85 39.58 -24.35 -37.75
N VAL A 86 40.78 -24.44 -37.15
CA VAL A 86 41.59 -25.68 -37.19
C VAL A 86 41.74 -26.21 -35.76
N GLY A 87 40.65 -26.83 -35.32
CA GLY A 87 40.60 -28.10 -34.59
C GLY A 87 41.80 -28.54 -33.73
N VAL A 88 42.08 -27.85 -32.62
CA VAL A 88 42.55 -28.49 -31.37
C VAL A 88 42.04 -27.67 -30.18
N GLY A 89 40.79 -27.88 -29.77
CA GLY A 89 40.17 -27.12 -28.67
C GLY A 89 38.69 -26.84 -28.85
N ALA A 90 38.14 -27.09 -30.04
CA ALA A 90 36.70 -27.25 -30.23
C ALA A 90 36.27 -28.68 -29.84
N GLU A 91 36.59 -29.11 -28.61
CA GLU A 91 35.51 -29.75 -27.86
C GLU A 91 34.50 -28.62 -27.72
N VAL A 92 33.52 -28.63 -28.63
CA VAL A 92 32.22 -27.98 -28.49
C VAL A 92 32.04 -27.78 -27.00
N GLU A 93 32.02 -26.53 -26.51
CA GLU A 93 31.39 -26.25 -25.23
C GLU A 93 30.06 -26.97 -25.37
N LYS A 94 29.97 -28.19 -24.82
CA LYS A 94 28.71 -28.87 -24.67
C LYS A 94 28.08 -27.95 -23.66
N GLU A 95 27.42 -26.91 -24.15
CA GLU A 95 26.43 -26.17 -23.39
C GLU A 95 25.66 -27.30 -22.73
N GLU A 96 25.92 -27.48 -21.44
CA GLU A 96 25.20 -28.45 -20.65
C GLU A 96 23.79 -27.86 -20.62
N PHE A 97 23.02 -28.15 -21.67
CA PHE A 97 21.64 -27.77 -21.77
C PHE A 97 21.00 -28.40 -20.54
N GLU A 98 20.61 -27.55 -19.59
CA GLU A 98 19.77 -28.00 -18.50
C GLU A 98 18.61 -28.77 -19.12
N ALA A 99 18.41 -30.00 -18.64
CA ALA A 99 17.35 -30.84 -19.16
C ALA A 99 16.04 -30.07 -18.99
N TYR A 100 15.33 -29.87 -20.10
CA TYR A 100 14.13 -29.07 -20.14
C TYR A 100 13.09 -29.62 -19.14
N ASP A 101 12.81 -28.87 -18.06
CA ASP A 101 11.90 -29.32 -17.00
C ASP A 101 10.44 -29.25 -17.47
N GLU A 102 9.92 -30.40 -17.90
CA GLU A 102 8.54 -30.54 -18.37
C GLU A 102 7.53 -30.24 -17.25
N ALA A 103 7.87 -30.47 -15.98
CA ALA A 103 6.98 -30.18 -14.84
C ALA A 103 6.87 -28.67 -14.61
N LEU A 104 7.99 -27.95 -14.67
CA LEU A 104 7.99 -26.49 -14.57
C LEU A 104 7.23 -25.85 -15.73
N ARG A 105 7.41 -26.37 -16.95
CA ARG A 105 6.64 -25.93 -18.14
C ARG A 105 5.15 -26.19 -17.98
N ALA A 106 4.75 -27.38 -17.54
CA ALA A 106 3.35 -27.71 -17.32
C ALA A 106 2.71 -26.76 -16.29
N LYS A 107 3.44 -26.44 -15.22
CA LYS A 107 3.03 -25.46 -14.21
C LYS A 107 2.92 -24.05 -14.79
N LEU A 108 3.88 -23.59 -15.59
CA LEU A 108 3.84 -22.28 -16.26
C LEU A 108 2.63 -22.18 -17.21
N ALA A 109 2.35 -23.24 -17.96
CA ALA A 109 1.20 -23.31 -18.85
C ALA A 109 -0.12 -23.25 -18.07
N ASP A 110 -0.21 -23.95 -16.93
CA ASP A 110 -1.39 -23.90 -16.06
C ASP A 110 -1.61 -22.51 -15.45
N MET A 111 -0.53 -21.89 -14.95
CA MET A 111 -0.59 -20.54 -14.39
C MET A 111 -0.98 -19.50 -15.44
N SER A 112 -0.48 -19.61 -16.68
CA SER A 112 -0.90 -18.74 -17.78
C SER A 112 -2.38 -18.94 -18.12
N ARG A 113 -2.85 -20.20 -18.21
CA ARG A 113 -4.28 -20.50 -18.40
C ARG A 113 -5.14 -19.88 -17.31
N ARG A 114 -4.73 -20.01 -16.04
CA ARG A 114 -5.46 -19.44 -14.89
C ARG A 114 -5.49 -17.91 -14.94
N ARG A 115 -4.37 -17.27 -15.28
CA ARG A 115 -4.28 -15.82 -15.45
C ARG A 115 -5.28 -15.36 -16.52
N ASP A 116 -5.30 -16.01 -17.67
CA ASP A 116 -6.16 -15.60 -18.80
C ASP A 116 -7.66 -15.82 -18.48
N GLN A 117 -7.98 -16.89 -17.74
CA GLN A 117 -9.33 -17.12 -17.20
C GLN A 117 -9.76 -16.00 -16.24
N LEU A 118 -8.89 -15.59 -15.31
CA LEU A 118 -9.20 -14.51 -14.36
C LEU A 118 -9.38 -13.18 -15.08
N ILE A 119 -8.56 -12.88 -16.10
CA ILE A 119 -8.72 -11.68 -16.94
C ILE A 119 -10.08 -11.69 -17.63
N SER A 120 -10.50 -12.83 -18.18
CA SER A 120 -11.82 -13.00 -18.79
C SER A 120 -12.95 -12.80 -17.77
N GLN A 121 -12.83 -13.36 -16.57
CA GLN A 121 -13.82 -13.20 -15.49
C GLN A 121 -13.93 -11.74 -15.03
N ILE A 122 -12.81 -11.05 -14.81
CA ILE A 122 -12.78 -9.64 -14.43
C ILE A 122 -13.43 -8.80 -15.53
N SER A 123 -13.11 -9.06 -16.79
CA SER A 123 -13.69 -8.35 -17.93
C SER A 123 -15.21 -8.53 -18.00
N LYS A 124 -15.69 -9.77 -17.80
CA LYS A 124 -17.13 -10.06 -17.67
C LYS A 124 -17.75 -9.30 -16.50
N HIS A 125 -17.13 -9.34 -15.33
CA HIS A 125 -17.62 -8.68 -14.13
C HIS A 125 -17.71 -7.15 -14.31
N ARG A 126 -16.69 -6.52 -14.91
CA ARG A 126 -16.72 -5.08 -15.22
C ARG A 126 -17.85 -4.71 -16.20
N ARG A 127 -18.21 -5.63 -17.11
CA ARG A 127 -19.28 -5.40 -18.09
C ARG A 127 -20.68 -5.66 -17.52
N THR A 128 -20.87 -6.69 -16.72
CA THR A 128 -22.21 -7.16 -16.31
C THR A 128 -22.63 -6.66 -14.93
N THR A 129 -21.70 -6.54 -13.98
CA THR A 129 -22.03 -6.22 -12.59
C THR A 129 -22.63 -4.83 -12.40
N PRO A 130 -22.11 -3.74 -13.01
CA PRO A 130 -22.67 -2.41 -12.79
C PRO A 130 -24.13 -2.30 -13.24
N ALA A 131 -24.43 -2.79 -14.44
CA ALA A 131 -25.80 -2.79 -14.97
C ALA A 131 -26.73 -3.67 -14.13
N ALA A 132 -26.27 -4.88 -13.76
CA ALA A 132 -27.08 -5.79 -12.95
C ALA A 132 -27.26 -5.32 -11.50
N ALA A 133 -26.33 -4.53 -10.95
CA ALA A 133 -26.48 -3.91 -9.63
C ALA A 133 -27.44 -2.73 -9.69
N ALA A 134 -27.32 -1.86 -10.69
CA ALA A 134 -28.22 -0.73 -10.91
C ALA A 134 -29.67 -1.18 -11.11
N GLU A 135 -29.90 -2.23 -11.90
CA GLU A 135 -31.24 -2.78 -12.13
C GLU A 135 -31.84 -3.37 -10.84
N ARG A 136 -31.05 -4.11 -10.05
CA ARG A 136 -31.51 -4.62 -8.75
C ARG A 136 -31.86 -3.49 -7.78
N PHE A 137 -31.03 -2.44 -7.74
CA PHE A 137 -31.28 -1.27 -6.90
C PHE A 137 -32.54 -0.53 -7.33
N LYS A 138 -32.73 -0.34 -8.64
CA LYS A 138 -33.93 0.27 -9.20
C LYS A 138 -35.19 -0.52 -8.81
N GLN A 139 -35.16 -1.85 -8.95
CA GLN A 139 -36.28 -2.72 -8.58
C GLN A 139 -36.59 -2.68 -7.08
N SER A 140 -35.57 -2.64 -6.20
CA SER A 140 -35.80 -2.50 -4.76
C SER A 140 -36.38 -1.13 -4.41
N TRP A 141 -35.87 -0.07 -5.05
CA TRP A 141 -36.33 1.29 -4.86
C TRP A 141 -37.78 1.46 -5.30
N GLU A 142 -38.14 0.97 -6.49
CA GLU A 142 -39.52 1.02 -6.99
C GLU A 142 -40.49 0.31 -6.04
N LYS A 143 -40.13 -0.88 -5.53
CA LYS A 143 -40.94 -1.59 -4.54
C LYS A 143 -41.09 -0.81 -3.23
N GLU A 144 -40.01 -0.23 -2.72
CA GLU A 144 -40.04 0.57 -1.50
C GLU A 144 -40.93 1.81 -1.68
N THR A 145 -40.76 2.54 -2.80
CA THR A 145 -41.60 3.70 -3.11
C THR A 145 -43.07 3.32 -3.29
N GLU A 146 -43.37 2.18 -3.92
CA GLU A 146 -44.74 1.68 -4.05
C GLU A 146 -45.35 1.36 -2.68
N THR A 147 -44.58 0.75 -1.78
CA THR A 147 -45.06 0.48 -0.41
C THR A 147 -45.30 1.77 0.38
N LEU A 148 -44.43 2.77 0.24
CA LEU A 148 -44.59 4.08 0.87
C LEU A 148 -45.80 4.85 0.32
N MET A 149 -45.98 4.84 -1.00
CA MET A 149 -47.14 5.46 -1.65
C MET A 149 -48.44 4.81 -1.19
N ARG A 150 -48.51 3.46 -1.17
CA ARG A 150 -49.68 2.73 -0.66
C ARG A 150 -49.97 3.05 0.80
N ALA A 151 -48.94 3.13 1.65
CA ALA A 151 -49.09 3.49 3.05
C ALA A 151 -49.60 4.94 3.21
N ALA A 152 -49.10 5.87 2.39
CA ALA A 152 -49.54 7.25 2.39
C ALA A 152 -51.00 7.39 1.92
N GLU A 153 -51.40 6.70 0.85
CA GLU A 153 -52.79 6.64 0.37
C GLU A 153 -53.72 6.04 1.43
N GLU A 154 -53.29 4.98 2.13
CA GLU A 154 -54.05 4.41 3.23
C GLU A 154 -54.17 5.37 4.41
N GLN A 155 -53.09 6.07 4.77
CA GLN A 155 -53.10 7.08 5.81
C GLN A 155 -54.02 8.26 5.45
N GLU A 156 -54.00 8.73 4.21
CA GLU A 156 -54.91 9.76 3.71
C GLU A 156 -56.37 9.28 3.73
N ARG A 157 -56.63 8.03 3.31
CA ARG A 157 -57.97 7.41 3.38
C ARG A 157 -58.46 7.31 4.83
N VAL A 158 -57.59 6.96 5.78
CA VAL A 158 -57.93 6.89 7.21
C VAL A 158 -58.13 8.29 7.77
N ALA A 159 -57.27 9.25 7.46
CA ALA A 159 -57.39 10.65 7.89
C ALA A 159 -58.66 11.31 7.33
N GLY A 160 -59.01 11.07 6.06
CA GLY A 160 -60.25 11.55 5.45
C GLY A 160 -61.51 10.91 6.05
N LYS A 161 -61.42 9.66 6.53
CA LYS A 161 -62.50 9.02 7.30
C LYS A 161 -62.62 9.60 8.72
N ILE A 162 -61.50 9.90 9.38
CA ILE A 162 -61.49 10.52 10.72
C ILE A 162 -61.96 11.98 10.67
N GLY A 163 -61.56 12.75 9.65
CA GLY A 163 -62.00 14.12 9.44
C GLY A 163 -63.48 14.27 9.06
N GLY A 164 -64.14 13.17 8.66
CA GLY A 164 -65.56 13.13 8.36
C GLY A 164 -66.47 12.83 9.57
N ASP A 165 -65.95 12.21 10.63
CA ASP A 165 -66.80 11.66 11.70
C ASP A 165 -66.40 12.05 13.13
N ASP A 166 -65.23 12.66 13.37
CA ASP A 166 -64.90 13.19 14.70
C ASP A 166 -63.78 14.25 14.66
N VAL A 167 -64.07 15.41 14.05
CA VAL A 167 -63.24 16.60 14.34
C VAL A 167 -63.68 17.11 15.71
N VAL A 168 -63.12 16.54 16.77
CA VAL A 168 -63.09 17.20 18.08
C VAL A 168 -62.50 18.57 17.81
N ALA A 169 -63.36 19.60 17.83
CA ALA A 169 -62.97 20.97 17.63
C ALA A 169 -61.85 21.26 18.64
N VAL A 170 -60.61 21.31 18.14
CA VAL A 170 -59.49 21.82 18.92
C VAL A 170 -59.82 23.29 19.11
N GLU A 171 -60.52 23.58 20.21
CA GLU A 171 -60.76 24.92 20.69
C GLU A 171 -59.38 25.57 20.72
N ALA A 172 -59.15 26.53 19.82
CA ALA A 172 -57.91 27.28 19.72
C ALA A 172 -57.47 27.62 21.15
N LEU A 173 -56.31 27.10 21.58
CA LEU A 173 -55.89 27.11 22.99
C LEU A 173 -56.10 28.51 23.55
N LYS A 174 -57.15 28.69 24.38
CA LYS A 174 -57.59 29.98 24.91
C LYS A 174 -56.52 30.75 25.70
N ARG A 175 -55.32 30.17 25.87
CA ARG A 175 -54.18 30.72 26.62
C ARG A 175 -52.89 30.81 25.80
N GLN A 176 -52.91 30.56 24.49
CA GLN A 176 -51.68 30.61 23.68
C GLN A 176 -51.02 32.00 23.71
N GLU A 177 -51.82 33.05 23.62
CA GLU A 177 -51.34 34.44 23.74
C GLU A 177 -50.77 34.76 25.13
N GLU A 178 -51.25 34.10 26.18
CA GLU A 178 -50.70 34.25 27.54
C GLU A 178 -49.36 33.53 27.66
N VAL A 179 -49.23 32.33 27.08
CA VAL A 179 -47.96 31.57 27.08
C VAL A 179 -46.88 32.32 26.30
N VAL A 180 -47.22 32.87 25.14
CA VAL A 180 -46.28 33.67 24.33
C VAL A 180 -45.82 34.90 25.09
N ARG A 181 -46.76 35.69 25.66
CA ARG A 181 -46.41 36.88 26.45
C ARG A 181 -45.55 36.55 27.68
N ASN A 182 -45.85 35.46 28.37
CA ASN A 182 -45.06 35.03 29.52
C ASN A 182 -43.65 34.57 29.11
N TRP A 183 -43.52 33.90 27.97
CA TRP A 183 -42.23 33.51 27.43
C TRP A 183 -41.39 34.72 27.01
N GLU A 184 -41.99 35.69 26.30
CA GLU A 184 -41.33 36.95 25.92
C GLU A 184 -40.83 37.72 27.15
N ARG A 185 -41.67 37.87 28.18
CA ARG A 185 -41.28 38.50 29.45
C ARG A 185 -40.14 37.73 30.14
N ALA A 186 -40.17 36.40 30.11
CA ALA A 186 -39.12 35.58 30.72
C ALA A 186 -37.78 35.74 29.98
N VAL A 187 -37.80 35.77 28.64
CA VAL A 187 -36.60 35.98 27.81
C VAL A 187 -36.03 37.39 28.01
N GLU A 188 -36.89 38.41 28.07
CA GLU A 188 -36.47 39.79 28.34
C GLU A 188 -35.85 39.92 29.74
N GLY A 189 -36.49 39.34 30.76
CA GLY A 189 -35.96 39.32 32.13
C GLY A 189 -34.59 38.62 32.22
N LEU A 190 -34.39 37.53 31.47
CA LEU A 190 -33.10 36.86 31.38
C LEU A 190 -32.03 37.74 30.72
N GLY A 191 -32.40 38.51 29.70
CA GLY A 191 -31.53 39.49 29.04
C GLY A 191 -31.07 40.60 29.99
N VAL A 192 -32.00 41.18 30.75
CA VAL A 192 -31.69 42.20 31.77
C VAL A 192 -30.78 41.63 32.86
N LEU A 193 -31.06 40.42 33.34
CA LEU A 193 -30.22 39.75 34.34
C LEU A 193 -28.80 39.51 33.82
N LYS A 194 -28.66 39.02 32.58
CA LYS A 194 -27.36 38.83 31.93
C LYS A 194 -26.59 40.14 31.80
N GLY A 195 -27.28 41.26 31.50
CA GLY A 195 -26.68 42.59 31.44
C GLY A 195 -26.27 43.16 32.81
N GLY A 196 -27.06 42.88 33.85
CA GLY A 196 -26.81 43.39 35.21
C GLY A 196 -25.81 42.56 36.05
N LEU A 197 -25.64 41.28 35.74
CA LEU A 197 -24.70 40.37 36.44
C LEU A 197 -23.25 40.87 36.46
N PRO A 198 -22.68 41.41 35.37
CA PRO A 198 -21.34 42.00 35.40
C PRO A 198 -21.24 43.22 36.34
N GLU A 199 -22.27 44.05 36.40
CA GLU A 199 -22.27 45.22 37.28
C GLU A 199 -22.35 44.82 38.75
N THR A 200 -23.24 43.88 39.10
CA THR A 200 -23.35 43.38 40.48
C THR A 200 -22.06 42.67 40.90
N ARG A 201 -21.43 41.91 40.00
CA ARG A 201 -20.09 41.34 40.20
C ARG A 201 -19.05 42.42 40.44
N ALA A 202 -18.99 43.47 39.62
CA ALA A 202 -18.03 44.55 39.77
C ALA A 202 -18.25 45.35 41.08
N ARG A 203 -19.50 45.52 41.53
CA ARG A 203 -19.81 46.08 42.86
C ARG A 203 -19.31 45.17 43.98
N LEU A 204 -19.47 43.86 43.83
CA LEU A 204 -19.01 42.87 44.81
C LEU A 204 -17.48 42.77 44.88
N GLU A 205 -16.79 42.80 43.74
CA GLU A 205 -15.32 42.88 43.68
C GLU A 205 -14.79 44.17 44.32
N ARG A 206 -15.43 45.32 44.05
CA ARG A 206 -15.09 46.60 44.73
C ARG A 206 -15.33 46.56 46.23
N ALA A 207 -16.47 46.02 46.67
CA ALA A 207 -16.75 45.84 48.09
C ALA A 207 -15.73 44.90 48.75
N GLY A 208 -15.34 43.82 48.07
CA GLY A 208 -14.27 42.92 48.50
C GLY A 208 -12.91 43.63 48.63
N GLY A 209 -12.56 44.51 47.68
CA GLY A 209 -11.37 45.35 47.76
C GLY A 209 -11.39 46.30 48.97
N VAL A 210 -12.53 46.95 49.25
CA VAL A 210 -12.69 47.82 50.43
C VAL A 210 -12.56 47.02 51.72
N VAL A 211 -13.14 45.82 51.80
CA VAL A 211 -12.99 44.93 52.96
C VAL A 211 -11.52 44.52 53.12
N ALA A 212 -10.83 44.13 52.06
CA ALA A 212 -9.41 43.77 52.10
C ALA A 212 -8.51 44.94 52.56
N TYR A 213 -8.84 46.17 52.14
CA TYR A 213 -8.18 47.38 52.61
C TYR A 213 -8.40 47.63 54.11
N LEU A 214 -9.65 47.49 54.59
CA LEU A 214 -10.00 47.64 56.01
C LEU A 214 -9.41 46.54 56.90
N GLU A 215 -9.26 45.32 56.38
CA GLU A 215 -8.61 44.19 57.06
C GLU A 215 -7.06 44.30 57.05
N GLY A 216 -6.50 45.38 56.49
CA GLY A 216 -5.06 45.71 56.60
C GLY A 216 -4.13 44.87 55.71
N LYS A 217 -4.65 44.23 54.66
CA LYS A 217 -3.84 43.35 53.77
C LYS A 217 -3.09 44.08 52.65
N GLU A 218 -3.36 45.36 52.40
CA GLU A 218 -2.70 46.13 51.32
C GLU A 218 -1.61 47.11 51.79
N THR A 219 -1.42 47.33 53.09
CA THR A 219 -0.38 48.23 53.62
C THR A 219 0.99 47.56 53.88
N SER A 220 1.28 46.40 53.29
CA SER A 220 2.62 45.76 53.39
C SER A 220 3.43 45.74 52.08
N MET A 221 3.10 46.57 51.09
CA MET A 221 3.91 46.74 49.86
C MET A 221 4.15 48.22 49.50
N ALA A 222 4.56 49.03 50.49
CA ALA A 222 5.20 50.33 50.25
C ALA A 222 5.92 50.84 51.52
N SER A 223 6.96 50.14 51.96
CA SER A 223 8.25 50.65 52.48
C SER A 223 8.99 49.58 53.27
#